data_AF-A0A1I7KA00-F1
#
_entry.id   AF-A0A1I7KA00-F1
#
_cell.length_a   1.000
_cell.length_b   1.000
_cell.length_c   1.000
_cell.angle_alpha   90.00
_cell.angle_beta   90.00
_cell.angle_gamma   90.00
#
_symmetry.space_group_name_H-M   'P 1'
#
loop_
_entity.id
_entity.type
_entity.pdbx_description
1 polymer ?
#
loop_
_entity_poly.entity_id
_entity_poly.type
_entity_poly.pdbx_seq_one_letter_code
_entity_poly.pdbx_strand_id
1 'polypeptide(L)'
;MALNEGQVITYMVDEIMETVENLTPMAQRVEKYAPPAGDMQRSQNTVWMPLEQEAPTQQGWDLTNKETGILELSVKCNMGSPDNDFFQLRADDLRDERSIRRRIKASGQKLANNVEMAIAKQAVEMGSLVVASPEQIGSAKTGWDFISEAEALIFSRELNHSAGLSFFFNPTDYRGAGQDLTNKDFYGRIPEDAYKSGTIQKQVAGFNDVLRSPKMPSLPASTATGLTVSGAQKFKPQSWVEDTDGNRENVDNRTAVVKLSGAGLKRGDKISFAGVKYLSQMAKNILTQDATFSVVAVNGSDVTITPKPVALSDDKLTPAESAYANVNISLADGMAVNVLNIKTTQANVFWADDSIRLVSQPIPVNHDLFSGMKTQSFSIPNVGLNGVVAYQGDIGTLSGKCRIALWYSACAVRPEAIGVGLAGQK
;
A
#
# COMPACT_ATOMS: atom_id res chain seq x y z
N MET A 1 0.55 -5.64 -49.45
CA MET A 1 1.30 -6.55 -48.55
C MET A 1 1.71 -5.79 -47.30
N ALA A 2 0.80 -5.60 -46.33
CA ALA A 2 1.04 -4.83 -45.11
C ALA A 2 0.59 -5.60 -43.84
N LEU A 3 0.54 -6.94 -43.91
CA LEU A 3 -0.10 -7.76 -42.88
C LEU A 3 0.86 -8.44 -41.89
N ASN A 4 2.17 -8.51 -42.19
CA ASN A 4 3.11 -9.22 -41.32
C ASN A 4 3.67 -8.34 -40.18
N GLU A 5 3.68 -7.02 -40.34
CA GLU A 5 4.30 -6.09 -39.37
C GLU A 5 3.37 -5.79 -38.17
N GLY A 6 2.06 -5.74 -38.39
CA GLY A 6 1.06 -5.57 -37.32
C GLY A 6 0.91 -6.82 -36.43
N GLN A 7 1.31 -7.99 -36.93
CA GLN A 7 1.25 -9.25 -36.18
C GLN A 7 2.33 -9.32 -35.10
N VAL A 8 3.52 -8.74 -35.34
CA VAL A 8 4.63 -8.78 -34.37
C VAL A 8 4.30 -7.92 -33.15
N ILE A 9 3.83 -6.68 -33.35
CA ILE A 9 3.50 -5.78 -32.23
C ILE A 9 2.29 -6.30 -31.43
N THR A 10 1.28 -6.86 -32.11
CA THR A 10 0.13 -7.48 -31.45
C THR A 10 0.54 -8.70 -30.60
N TYR A 11 1.33 -9.62 -31.16
CA TYR A 11 1.83 -10.80 -30.42
C TYR A 11 2.62 -10.40 -29.16
N MET A 12 3.39 -9.32 -29.23
CA MET A 12 4.16 -8.83 -28.10
C MET A 12 3.31 -8.28 -26.99
N VAL A 13 2.29 -7.51 -27.35
CA VAL A 13 1.31 -7.02 -26.40
C VAL A 13 0.67 -8.20 -25.69
N ASP A 14 0.23 -9.21 -26.42
CA ASP A 14 -0.40 -10.41 -25.85
C ASP A 14 0.53 -11.15 -24.86
N GLU A 15 1.79 -11.41 -25.22
CA GLU A 15 2.76 -12.07 -24.31
C GLU A 15 3.06 -11.23 -23.06
N ILE A 16 3.12 -9.90 -23.18
CA ILE A 16 3.32 -9.02 -22.02
C ILE A 16 2.09 -9.07 -21.12
N MET A 17 0.89 -8.96 -21.69
CA MET A 17 -0.36 -8.98 -20.93
C MET A 17 -0.51 -10.28 -20.14
N GLU A 18 -0.34 -11.43 -20.80
CA GLU A 18 -0.45 -12.75 -20.16
C GLU A 18 0.61 -12.94 -19.07
N THR A 19 1.84 -12.49 -19.32
CA THR A 19 2.94 -12.62 -18.35
C THR A 19 2.72 -11.75 -17.11
N VAL A 20 2.25 -10.52 -17.30
CA VAL A 20 2.01 -9.59 -16.18
C VAL A 20 0.84 -10.07 -15.34
N GLU A 21 -0.23 -10.54 -15.96
CA GLU A 21 -1.41 -11.03 -15.26
C GLU A 21 -1.10 -12.22 -14.34
N ASN A 22 -0.32 -13.19 -14.82
CA ASN A 22 -0.01 -14.40 -14.06
C ASN A 22 0.96 -14.18 -12.89
N LEU A 23 1.75 -13.10 -12.89
CA LEU A 23 2.83 -12.87 -11.92
C LEU A 23 2.52 -11.77 -10.89
N THR A 24 1.28 -11.27 -10.84
CA THR A 24 0.88 -10.11 -10.01
C THR A 24 -0.26 -10.41 -9.03
N PRO A 25 -0.05 -11.29 -8.03
CA PRO A 25 -1.10 -11.66 -7.08
C PRO A 25 -1.56 -10.50 -6.17
N MET A 26 -0.72 -9.54 -5.80
CA MET A 26 -1.15 -8.38 -5.01
C MET A 26 -1.98 -7.41 -5.84
N ALA A 27 -1.54 -7.12 -7.07
CA ALA A 27 -2.24 -6.18 -7.94
C ALA A 27 -3.63 -6.70 -8.36
N GLN A 28 -3.83 -8.02 -8.39
CA GLN A 28 -5.15 -8.62 -8.56
C GLN A 28 -6.10 -8.33 -7.39
N ARG A 29 -5.59 -8.13 -6.16
CA ARG A 29 -6.38 -7.91 -4.93
C ARG A 29 -6.63 -6.45 -4.59
N VAL A 30 -5.78 -5.57 -5.08
CA VAL A 30 -5.91 -4.13 -4.91
C VAL A 30 -7.04 -3.59 -5.80
N GLU A 31 -7.77 -2.58 -5.31
CA GLU A 31 -8.80 -1.90 -6.10
C GLU A 31 -8.15 -1.07 -7.24
N LYS A 32 -8.74 -1.11 -8.43
CA LYS A 32 -8.17 -0.48 -9.63
C LYS A 32 -8.92 0.80 -9.93
N TYR A 33 -8.19 1.89 -10.20
CA TYR A 33 -8.79 3.19 -10.45
C TYR A 33 -8.14 3.90 -11.65
N ALA A 34 -8.95 4.19 -12.67
CA ALA A 34 -8.51 4.86 -13.89
C ALA A 34 -9.40 6.10 -14.16
N PRO A 35 -9.07 7.26 -13.58
CA PRO A 35 -9.83 8.49 -13.78
C PRO A 35 -9.70 9.02 -15.22
N PRO A 36 -10.59 9.92 -15.68
CA PRO A 36 -10.50 10.52 -17.00
C PRO A 36 -9.18 11.25 -17.24
N ALA A 37 -8.49 10.91 -18.33
CA ALA A 37 -7.15 11.40 -18.61
C ALA A 37 -7.06 12.93 -18.78
N GLY A 38 -8.10 13.57 -19.34
CA GLY A 38 -8.12 15.02 -19.53
C GLY A 38 -8.12 15.79 -18.21
N ASP A 39 -8.84 15.30 -17.21
CA ASP A 39 -8.91 15.92 -15.88
C ASP A 39 -7.62 15.68 -15.11
N MET A 40 -7.08 14.45 -15.17
CA MET A 40 -5.77 14.11 -14.60
C MET A 40 -4.64 14.99 -15.14
N GLN A 41 -4.64 15.32 -16.44
CA GLN A 41 -3.65 16.21 -17.02
C GLN A 41 -3.76 17.65 -16.47
N ARG A 42 -4.99 18.15 -16.28
CA ARG A 42 -5.26 19.50 -15.74
C ARG A 42 -4.91 19.60 -14.25
N SER A 43 -5.10 18.52 -13.49
CA SER A 43 -4.80 18.45 -12.06
C SER A 43 -3.35 18.02 -11.75
N GLN A 44 -2.46 18.02 -12.74
CA GLN A 44 -1.06 17.59 -12.59
C GLN A 44 -0.92 16.17 -11.99
N ASN A 45 -1.74 15.24 -12.47
CA ASN A 45 -1.77 13.83 -12.06
C ASN A 45 -2.11 13.60 -10.58
N THR A 46 -2.87 14.52 -9.99
CA THR A 46 -3.40 14.42 -8.63
C THR A 46 -4.90 14.18 -8.68
N VAL A 47 -5.39 13.20 -7.91
CA VAL A 47 -6.83 13.03 -7.65
C VAL A 47 -7.08 12.99 -6.15
N TRP A 48 -8.12 13.72 -5.74
CA TRP A 48 -8.66 13.69 -4.39
C TRP A 48 -9.81 12.71 -4.35
N MET A 49 -9.76 11.78 -3.40
CA MET A 49 -10.80 10.79 -3.16
C MET A 49 -11.47 11.10 -1.82
N PRO A 50 -12.80 11.05 -1.72
CA PRO A 50 -13.48 11.14 -0.45
C PRO A 50 -13.17 9.90 0.40
N LEU A 51 -13.08 10.12 1.71
CA LEU A 51 -13.13 9.05 2.71
C LEU A 51 -14.60 8.81 3.09
N GLU A 52 -14.89 7.64 3.66
CA GLU A 52 -16.20 7.38 4.26
C GLU A 52 -16.55 8.42 5.33
N GLN A 53 -17.83 8.75 5.41
CA GLN A 53 -18.34 9.72 6.35
C GLN A 53 -18.67 9.08 7.70
N GLU A 54 -18.12 9.63 8.78
CA GLU A 54 -18.51 9.29 10.16
C GLU A 54 -19.45 10.37 10.73
N ALA A 55 -20.47 9.95 11.48
CA ALA A 55 -21.48 10.83 12.05
C ALA A 55 -21.54 10.71 13.58
N PRO A 56 -21.55 11.82 14.33
CA PRO A 56 -21.76 11.80 15.76
C PRO A 56 -23.24 11.55 16.09
N THR A 57 -23.51 10.78 17.14
CA THR A 57 -24.87 10.58 17.68
C THR A 57 -24.98 11.18 19.09
N GLN A 58 -26.12 11.78 19.42
CA GLN A 58 -26.39 12.38 20.73
C GLN A 58 -27.71 11.86 21.30
N GLN A 59 -27.77 11.62 22.61
CA GLN A 59 -28.98 11.17 23.30
C GLN A 59 -29.75 12.34 23.91
N GLY A 60 -31.07 12.21 24.03
CA GLY A 60 -31.95 13.15 24.71
C GLY A 60 -33.15 13.58 23.86
N TRP A 61 -34.20 14.04 24.52
CA TRP A 61 -35.41 14.53 23.87
C TRP A 61 -35.28 15.98 23.38
N ASP A 62 -34.39 16.78 24.00
CA ASP A 62 -34.11 18.16 23.63
C ASP A 62 -32.78 18.29 22.88
N LEU A 63 -32.89 18.67 21.61
CA LEU A 63 -31.79 18.87 20.66
C LEU A 63 -31.66 20.34 20.21
N THR A 64 -32.25 21.29 20.94
CA THR A 64 -32.17 22.71 20.61
C THR A 64 -30.71 23.19 20.63
N ASN A 65 -30.24 23.83 19.56
CA ASN A 65 -28.86 24.30 19.37
C ASN A 65 -27.79 23.19 19.41
N LYS A 66 -28.17 21.95 19.10
CA LYS A 66 -27.25 20.79 19.02
C LYS A 66 -27.10 20.26 17.59
N GLU A 67 -27.48 21.05 16.59
CA GLU A 67 -27.30 20.70 15.19
C GLU A 67 -25.82 20.47 14.89
N THR A 68 -25.50 19.31 14.32
CA THR A 68 -24.13 18.96 13.94
C THR A 68 -23.87 19.30 12.48
N GLY A 69 -22.67 19.80 12.18
CA GLY A 69 -22.24 20.04 10.81
C GLY A 69 -21.88 18.75 10.08
N ILE A 70 -21.75 18.85 8.76
CA ILE A 70 -21.25 17.76 7.91
C ILE A 70 -19.76 17.96 7.69
N LEU A 71 -18.96 16.93 7.99
CA LEU A 71 -17.53 16.89 7.71
C LEU A 71 -17.23 15.65 6.87
N GLU A 72 -16.69 15.87 5.68
CA GLU A 72 -16.21 14.82 4.78
C GLU A 72 -14.71 15.02 4.54
N LEU A 73 -13.94 13.95 4.76
CA LEU A 73 -12.48 13.97 4.64
C LEU A 73 -12.05 13.55 3.24
N SER A 74 -10.88 14.01 2.81
CA SER A 74 -10.31 13.64 1.53
C SER A 74 -8.90 13.07 1.65
N VAL A 75 -8.55 12.25 0.68
CA VAL A 75 -7.27 11.57 0.53
C VAL A 75 -6.68 11.89 -0.84
N LYS A 76 -5.39 12.21 -0.86
CA LYS A 76 -4.67 12.54 -2.09
C LYS A 76 -4.01 11.30 -2.71
N CYS A 77 -4.30 10.99 -3.96
CA CYS A 77 -3.57 10.01 -4.75
C CYS A 77 -2.85 10.68 -5.92
N ASN A 78 -1.54 10.44 -6.00
CA ASN A 78 -0.67 11.01 -7.03
C ASN A 78 -0.14 9.92 -7.94
N MET A 79 0.00 10.25 -9.22
CA MET A 79 0.72 9.40 -10.16
C MET A 79 2.24 9.57 -10.03
N GLY A 80 2.97 8.46 -10.15
CA GLY A 80 4.42 8.45 -10.21
C GLY A 80 4.96 8.63 -11.63
N SER A 81 6.26 8.43 -11.79
CA SER A 81 6.89 8.34 -13.12
C SER A 81 6.57 6.99 -13.78
N PRO A 82 6.47 6.91 -15.11
CA PRO A 82 6.25 5.65 -15.81
C PRO A 82 7.47 4.74 -15.68
N ASP A 83 7.21 3.44 -15.55
CA ASP A 83 8.22 2.39 -15.63
C ASP A 83 8.48 2.04 -17.10
N ASN A 84 9.73 1.81 -17.47
CA ASN A 84 10.13 1.63 -18.87
C ASN A 84 11.18 0.53 -19.02
N ASP A 85 11.00 -0.30 -20.05
CA ASP A 85 12.10 -1.03 -20.67
C ASP A 85 12.42 -0.40 -22.03
N PHE A 86 13.69 -0.08 -22.26
CA PHE A 86 14.16 0.59 -23.46
C PHE A 86 15.41 -0.08 -23.99
N PHE A 87 15.36 -0.57 -25.23
CA PHE A 87 16.46 -1.27 -25.86
C PHE A 87 16.54 -0.99 -27.36
N GLN A 88 17.70 -1.26 -27.95
CA GLN A 88 17.95 -1.09 -29.38
C GLN A 88 18.54 -2.38 -29.97
N LEU A 89 18.25 -2.63 -31.24
CA LEU A 89 18.76 -3.75 -32.02
C LEU A 89 19.25 -3.22 -33.36
N ARG A 90 20.37 -3.76 -33.87
CA ARG A 90 20.85 -3.43 -35.21
C ARG A 90 20.22 -4.38 -36.23
N ALA A 91 20.13 -3.96 -37.49
CA ALA A 91 19.45 -4.71 -38.54
C ALA A 91 19.97 -6.16 -38.75
N ASP A 92 21.25 -6.44 -38.45
CA ASP A 92 21.84 -7.77 -38.55
C ASP A 92 21.47 -8.72 -37.40
N ASP A 93 21.12 -8.17 -36.23
CA ASP A 93 20.67 -8.94 -35.06
C ASP A 93 19.22 -9.45 -35.21
N LEU A 94 18.45 -8.87 -36.13
CA LEU A 94 17.05 -9.23 -36.40
C LEU A 94 16.90 -10.42 -37.36
N ARG A 95 18.00 -11.05 -37.79
CA ARG A 95 17.95 -12.27 -38.62
C ARG A 95 17.30 -13.45 -37.89
N ASP A 96 17.36 -13.49 -36.55
CA ASP A 96 16.63 -14.43 -35.71
C ASP A 96 15.73 -13.69 -34.71
N GLU A 97 14.42 -13.72 -34.96
CA GLU A 97 13.41 -13.11 -34.10
C GLU A 97 13.25 -13.79 -32.72
N ARG A 98 13.86 -14.94 -32.47
CA ARG A 98 13.73 -15.62 -31.17
C ARG A 98 14.31 -14.79 -30.03
N SER A 99 15.41 -14.08 -30.27
CA SER A 99 16.07 -13.26 -29.26
C SER A 99 15.21 -12.08 -28.84
N ILE A 100 14.55 -11.40 -29.79
CA ILE A 100 13.66 -10.29 -29.47
C ILE A 100 12.45 -10.80 -28.68
N ARG A 101 11.81 -11.90 -29.12
CA ARG A 101 10.64 -12.49 -28.42
C ARG A 101 10.96 -12.86 -26.97
N ARG A 102 12.12 -13.48 -26.72
CA ARG A 102 12.57 -13.80 -25.35
C ARG A 102 12.83 -12.55 -24.52
N ARG A 103 13.40 -11.49 -25.11
CA ARG A 103 13.61 -10.21 -24.42
C ARG A 103 12.28 -9.62 -23.98
N ILE A 104 11.29 -9.60 -24.85
CA ILE A 104 9.96 -9.03 -24.60
C ILE A 104 9.25 -9.74 -23.45
N LYS A 105 9.30 -11.08 -23.45
CA LYS A 105 8.78 -11.88 -22.33
C LYS A 105 9.49 -11.55 -21.02
N ALA A 106 10.82 -11.43 -21.03
CA ALA A 106 11.59 -11.05 -19.85
C ALA A 106 11.25 -9.63 -19.37
N SER A 107 11.01 -8.69 -20.28
CA SER A 107 10.56 -7.33 -19.97
C SER A 107 9.19 -7.34 -19.30
N GLY A 108 8.24 -8.14 -19.81
CA GLY A 108 6.93 -8.35 -19.17
C GLY A 108 7.06 -8.88 -17.73
N GLN A 109 7.90 -9.89 -17.51
CA GLN A 109 8.17 -10.43 -16.16
C GLN A 109 8.77 -9.37 -15.22
N LYS A 110 9.67 -8.53 -15.73
CA LYS A 110 10.31 -7.49 -14.92
C LYS A 110 9.35 -6.37 -14.56
N LEU A 111 8.52 -5.91 -15.49
CA LEU A 111 7.48 -4.90 -15.25
C LEU A 111 6.45 -5.41 -14.23
N ALA A 112 6.00 -6.66 -14.39
CA ALA A 112 5.11 -7.32 -13.43
C ALA A 112 5.71 -7.36 -12.01
N ASN A 113 7.01 -7.65 -11.91
CA ASN A 113 7.71 -7.65 -10.64
C ASN A 113 7.79 -6.25 -10.01
N ASN A 114 8.05 -5.22 -10.81
CA ASN A 114 8.16 -3.85 -10.32
C ASN A 114 6.81 -3.34 -9.76
N VAL A 115 5.69 -3.67 -10.41
CA VAL A 115 4.34 -3.32 -9.92
C VAL A 115 4.09 -3.87 -8.52
N GLU A 116 4.36 -5.16 -8.35
CA GLU A 116 4.15 -5.84 -7.06
C GLU A 116 5.09 -5.32 -5.98
N MET A 117 6.35 -5.04 -6.32
CA MET A 117 7.29 -4.40 -5.40
C MET A 117 6.82 -3.00 -4.99
N ALA A 118 6.23 -2.23 -5.90
CA ALA A 118 5.70 -0.91 -5.58
C ALA A 118 4.53 -1.00 -4.59
N ILE A 119 3.60 -1.93 -4.78
CA ILE A 119 2.48 -2.18 -3.85
C ILE A 119 3.02 -2.65 -2.49
N ALA A 120 3.91 -3.64 -2.46
CA ALA A 120 4.48 -4.17 -1.23
C ALA A 120 5.26 -3.10 -0.45
N LYS A 121 6.06 -2.28 -1.15
CA LYS A 121 6.79 -1.16 -0.54
C LYS A 121 5.84 -0.12 0.03
N GLN A 122 4.81 0.26 -0.72
CA GLN A 122 3.80 1.22 -0.25
C GLN A 122 3.09 0.71 1.01
N ALA A 123 2.71 -0.57 1.03
CA ALA A 123 2.06 -1.19 2.17
C ALA A 123 2.98 -1.26 3.40
N VAL A 124 4.26 -1.62 3.22
CA VAL A 124 5.22 -1.65 4.33
C VAL A 124 5.55 -0.26 4.83
N GLU A 125 5.66 0.75 3.98
CA GLU A 125 6.01 2.11 4.38
C GLU A 125 4.85 2.86 5.05
N MET A 126 3.60 2.65 4.62
CA MET A 126 2.43 3.35 5.15
C MET A 126 1.54 2.49 6.07
N GLY A 127 1.86 1.21 6.28
CA GLY A 127 1.08 0.33 7.15
C GLY A 127 1.06 0.81 8.59
N SER A 128 -0.14 1.08 9.10
CA SER A 128 -0.31 1.63 10.45
C SER A 128 -0.35 0.55 11.51
N LEU A 129 -0.86 -0.63 11.16
CA LEU A 129 -0.99 -1.76 12.09
C LEU A 129 0.34 -2.50 12.17
N VAL A 130 0.84 -2.74 13.38
CA VAL A 130 2.11 -3.45 13.56
C VAL A 130 1.90 -4.63 14.48
N VAL A 131 2.14 -5.83 13.96
CA VAL A 131 2.20 -7.05 14.76
C VAL A 131 3.66 -7.42 14.92
N ALA A 132 4.26 -7.03 16.06
CA ALA A 132 5.64 -7.34 16.39
C ALA A 132 5.70 -8.54 17.33
N SER A 133 6.36 -9.62 16.91
CA SER A 133 6.62 -10.78 17.77
C SER A 133 8.09 -10.82 18.18
N PRO A 134 8.43 -11.05 19.45
CA PRO A 134 9.82 -11.24 19.88
C PRO A 134 10.49 -12.49 19.29
N GLU A 135 9.70 -13.46 18.85
CA GLU A 135 10.15 -14.76 18.37
C GLU A 135 9.95 -14.92 16.86
N GLN A 136 10.73 -15.82 16.26
CA GLN A 136 10.57 -16.16 14.85
C GLN A 136 9.40 -17.12 14.63
N ILE A 137 8.72 -16.99 13.50
CA ILE A 137 7.61 -17.88 13.14
C ILE A 137 8.15 -19.29 12.90
N GLY A 138 7.52 -20.29 13.53
CA GLY A 138 7.98 -21.69 13.52
C GLY A 138 8.93 -22.04 14.67
N SER A 139 9.07 -21.15 15.66
CA SER A 139 9.67 -21.45 16.97
C SER A 139 8.58 -21.60 18.04
N ALA A 140 8.57 -20.80 19.12
CA ALA A 140 7.49 -20.85 20.11
C ALA A 140 6.24 -20.05 19.67
N LYS A 141 6.38 -19.07 18.78
CA LYS A 141 5.24 -18.46 18.06
C LYS A 141 4.87 -19.28 16.81
N THR A 142 3.63 -19.79 16.78
CA THR A 142 3.11 -20.53 15.62
C THR A 142 2.72 -19.59 14.47
N GLY A 143 2.64 -20.14 13.26
CA GLY A 143 2.14 -19.39 12.11
C GLY A 143 0.68 -18.97 12.27
N TRP A 144 -0.14 -19.80 12.94
CA TRP A 144 -1.55 -19.49 13.19
C TRP A 144 -1.70 -18.32 14.17
N ASP A 145 -0.98 -18.34 15.30
CA ASP A 145 -1.06 -17.27 16.31
C ASP A 145 -0.69 -15.91 15.74
N PHE A 146 0.26 -15.88 14.81
CA PHE A 146 0.70 -14.64 14.17
C PHE A 146 -0.36 -14.06 13.22
N ILE A 147 -1.03 -14.90 12.43
CA ILE A 147 -2.11 -14.48 11.54
C ILE A 147 -3.33 -14.06 12.37
N SER A 148 -3.71 -14.84 13.39
CA SER A 148 -4.87 -14.53 14.23
C SER A 148 -4.72 -13.22 14.99
N GLU A 149 -3.49 -12.86 15.38
CA GLU A 149 -3.23 -11.57 16.02
C GLU A 149 -3.44 -10.39 15.06
N ALA A 150 -3.07 -10.56 13.79
CA ALA A 150 -3.34 -9.57 12.75
C ALA A 150 -4.84 -9.42 12.47
N GLU A 151 -5.60 -10.52 12.43
CA GLU A 151 -7.06 -10.48 12.27
C GLU A 151 -7.73 -9.83 13.48
N ALA A 152 -7.37 -10.23 14.69
CA ALA A 152 -7.94 -9.68 15.92
C ALA A 152 -7.73 -8.16 15.99
N LEU A 153 -6.59 -7.66 15.52
CA LEU A 153 -6.30 -6.22 15.48
C LEU A 153 -7.19 -5.49 14.47
N ILE A 154 -7.37 -6.02 13.25
CA ILE A 154 -8.28 -5.44 12.25
C ILE A 154 -9.74 -5.49 12.74
N PHE A 155 -10.15 -6.63 13.30
CA PHE A 155 -11.52 -6.88 13.73
C PHE A 155 -11.91 -6.02 14.92
N SER A 156 -11.07 -5.96 15.96
CA SER A 156 -11.34 -5.16 17.17
C SER A 156 -11.39 -3.65 16.89
N ARG A 157 -10.71 -3.19 15.83
CA ARG A 157 -10.80 -1.80 15.35
C ARG A 157 -11.99 -1.56 14.42
N GLU A 158 -12.73 -2.62 14.07
CA GLU A 158 -13.89 -2.60 13.17
C GLU A 158 -13.55 -2.21 11.73
N LEU A 159 -12.32 -2.51 11.27
CA LEU A 159 -11.82 -2.08 9.96
C LEU A 159 -12.20 -3.01 8.80
N ASN A 160 -12.80 -4.16 9.08
CA ASN A 160 -13.21 -5.14 8.07
C ASN A 160 -14.63 -4.83 7.54
N HIS A 161 -14.72 -4.09 6.43
CA HIS A 161 -16.00 -3.64 5.85
C HIS A 161 -16.34 -4.39 4.56
N SER A 162 -16.44 -5.73 4.64
CA SER A 162 -16.96 -6.59 3.57
C SER A 162 -16.11 -6.69 2.27
N ALA A 163 -15.01 -5.95 2.14
CA ALA A 163 -14.13 -5.99 0.96
C ALA A 163 -13.26 -7.25 0.87
N GLY A 164 -13.13 -7.99 1.97
CA GLY A 164 -12.22 -9.13 2.10
C GLY A 164 -10.88 -8.74 2.72
N LEU A 165 -10.25 -9.72 3.40
CA LEU A 165 -8.94 -9.55 4.02
C LEU A 165 -7.90 -10.43 3.33
N SER A 166 -6.75 -9.82 3.00
CA SER A 166 -5.63 -10.50 2.38
C SER A 166 -4.40 -10.47 3.29
N PHE A 167 -3.73 -11.61 3.42
CA PHE A 167 -2.45 -11.74 4.13
C PHE A 167 -1.38 -12.27 3.18
N PHE A 168 -0.19 -11.66 3.22
CA PHE A 168 0.95 -12.03 2.40
C PHE A 168 2.18 -12.31 3.26
N PHE A 169 2.63 -13.56 3.22
CA PHE A 169 3.88 -13.99 3.82
C PHE A 169 5.10 -13.69 2.96
N ASN A 170 6.21 -13.41 3.63
CA ASN A 170 7.54 -13.59 3.07
C ASN A 170 7.85 -15.10 2.90
N PRO A 171 8.85 -15.47 2.07
CA PRO A 171 9.15 -16.89 1.83
C PRO A 171 9.62 -17.67 3.06
N THR A 172 10.33 -17.02 3.99
CA THR A 172 10.94 -17.68 5.15
C THR A 172 9.92 -18.04 6.21
N ASP A 173 9.01 -17.12 6.52
CA ASP A 173 8.00 -17.28 7.56
C ASP A 173 6.86 -18.16 7.06
N TYR A 174 6.57 -18.13 5.76
CA TYR A 174 5.68 -19.11 5.13
C TYR A 174 6.19 -20.54 5.34
N ARG A 175 7.51 -20.75 5.24
CA ARG A 175 8.11 -22.06 5.52
C ARG A 175 7.97 -22.42 7.00
N GLY A 176 8.22 -21.48 7.91
CA GLY A 176 8.07 -21.69 9.36
C GLY A 176 6.64 -22.06 9.75
N ALA A 177 5.64 -21.38 9.17
CA ALA A 177 4.23 -21.68 9.36
C ALA A 177 3.83 -23.04 8.75
N GLY A 178 4.41 -23.44 7.62
CA GLY A 178 4.22 -24.79 7.07
C GLY A 178 4.83 -25.90 7.93
N GLN A 179 6.01 -25.66 8.53
CA GLN A 179 6.67 -26.62 9.42
C GLN A 179 5.83 -26.92 10.67
N ASP A 180 5.18 -25.91 11.25
CA ASP A 180 4.27 -26.09 12.38
C ASP A 180 3.12 -27.05 12.07
N LEU A 181 2.58 -27.02 10.84
CA LEU A 181 1.54 -27.95 10.41
C LEU A 181 2.05 -29.38 10.25
N THR A 182 3.30 -29.56 9.77
CA THR A 182 3.90 -30.89 9.56
C THR A 182 4.38 -31.57 10.85
N ASN A 183 4.58 -30.79 11.92
CA ASN A 183 4.93 -31.35 13.24
C ASN A 183 3.74 -32.02 13.94
N LYS A 184 2.52 -31.80 13.44
CA LYS A 184 1.30 -32.45 13.94
C LYS A 184 1.12 -33.80 13.26
N ASP A 185 0.49 -34.74 13.95
CA ASP A 185 0.20 -36.05 13.39
C ASP A 185 -0.58 -35.92 12.07
N PHE A 186 -0.16 -36.68 11.06
CA PHE A 186 -0.76 -36.66 9.72
C PHE A 186 -2.15 -37.30 9.71
N TYR A 187 -3.13 -36.56 10.22
CA TYR A 187 -4.53 -36.94 10.20
C TYR A 187 -5.36 -35.83 9.54
N GLY A 188 -5.90 -36.14 8.34
CA GLY A 188 -6.73 -35.23 7.56
C GLY A 188 -5.96 -34.41 6.51
N ARG A 189 -6.73 -33.66 5.71
CA ARG A 189 -6.22 -32.99 4.49
C ARG A 189 -5.19 -31.89 4.75
N ILE A 190 -5.33 -31.14 5.84
CA ILE A 190 -4.51 -29.95 6.11
C ILE A 190 -3.01 -30.29 6.31
N PRO A 191 -2.63 -31.18 7.24
CA PRO A 191 -1.22 -31.54 7.40
C PRO A 191 -0.67 -32.34 6.20
N GLU A 192 -1.52 -33.12 5.52
CA GLU A 192 -1.13 -33.89 4.33
C GLU A 192 -0.82 -32.98 3.13
N ASP A 193 -1.66 -31.97 2.86
CA ASP A 193 -1.44 -30.98 1.80
C ASP A 193 -0.22 -30.12 2.10
N ALA A 194 -0.04 -29.70 3.36
CA ALA A 194 1.15 -28.97 3.80
C ALA A 194 2.44 -29.78 3.57
N TYR A 195 2.41 -31.10 3.82
CA TYR A 195 3.56 -31.97 3.58
C TYR A 195 3.83 -32.24 2.10
N LYS A 196 2.79 -32.54 1.31
CA LYS A 196 2.94 -32.89 -0.11
C LYS A 196 3.23 -31.70 -1.01
N SER A 197 2.55 -30.58 -0.77
CA SER A 197 2.57 -29.41 -1.66
C SER A 197 3.22 -28.17 -1.04
N GLY A 198 3.51 -28.20 0.26
CA GLY A 198 4.11 -27.07 0.98
C GLY A 198 3.14 -25.89 1.13
N THR A 199 1.84 -26.08 0.92
CA THR A 199 0.86 -24.99 0.97
C THR A 199 0.25 -24.85 2.36
N ILE A 200 0.17 -23.61 2.83
CA ILE A 200 -0.77 -23.22 3.88
C ILE A 200 -2.14 -23.01 3.22
N GLN A 201 -3.21 -23.44 3.90
CA GLN A 201 -4.58 -23.26 3.41
C GLN A 201 -4.88 -21.78 3.13
N LYS A 202 -5.75 -21.50 2.14
CA LYS A 202 -6.03 -20.12 1.71
C LYS A 202 -6.84 -19.31 2.72
N GLN A 203 -7.73 -19.98 3.47
CA GLN A 203 -8.56 -19.36 4.49
C GLN A 203 -8.03 -19.75 5.87
N VAL A 204 -7.38 -18.82 6.56
CA VAL A 204 -6.82 -19.03 7.90
C VAL A 204 -7.15 -17.82 8.77
N ALA A 205 -7.65 -18.10 9.98
CA ALA A 205 -7.89 -17.09 11.01
C ALA A 205 -8.64 -15.85 10.50
N GLY A 206 -9.77 -16.05 9.80
CA GLY A 206 -10.64 -14.96 9.31
C GLY A 206 -10.18 -14.27 8.03
N PHE A 207 -8.96 -14.49 7.55
CA PHE A 207 -8.50 -13.99 6.26
C PHE A 207 -9.10 -14.80 5.10
N ASN A 208 -9.53 -14.10 4.05
CA ASN A 208 -10.08 -14.71 2.84
C ASN A 208 -8.98 -15.40 2.03
N ASP A 209 -7.81 -14.75 1.93
CA ASP A 209 -6.68 -15.24 1.16
C ASP A 209 -5.35 -15.06 1.91
N VAL A 210 -4.66 -16.18 2.11
CA VAL A 210 -3.29 -16.24 2.60
C VAL A 210 -2.37 -16.64 1.46
N LEU A 211 -1.49 -15.73 1.07
CA LEU A 211 -0.59 -15.87 -0.06
C LEU A 211 0.88 -15.70 0.39
N ARG A 212 1.81 -16.00 -0.51
CA ARG A 212 3.23 -15.73 -0.33
C ARG A 212 3.74 -14.89 -1.48
N SER A 213 4.66 -13.98 -1.19
CA SER A 213 5.32 -13.18 -2.23
C SER A 213 6.82 -13.10 -1.96
N PRO A 214 7.68 -13.41 -2.95
CA PRO A 214 9.12 -13.24 -2.82
C PRO A 214 9.53 -11.75 -2.84
N LYS A 215 8.58 -10.85 -3.14
CA LYS A 215 8.82 -9.43 -3.40
C LYS A 215 8.68 -8.56 -2.16
N MET A 216 8.51 -9.19 -0.98
CA MET A 216 8.38 -8.48 0.28
C MET A 216 9.67 -7.76 0.66
N PRO A 217 9.62 -6.44 0.93
CA PRO A 217 10.80 -5.69 1.31
C PRO A 217 11.24 -6.06 2.73
N SER A 218 12.54 -5.91 2.98
CA SER A 218 13.08 -5.94 4.33
C SER A 218 12.89 -4.58 4.99
N LEU A 219 12.36 -4.57 6.20
CA LEU A 219 12.30 -3.37 7.03
C LEU A 219 13.59 -3.31 7.86
N PRO A 220 14.45 -2.28 7.70
CA PRO A 220 15.65 -2.12 8.50
C PRO A 220 15.31 -1.78 9.96
N ALA A 221 16.19 -2.15 10.88
CA ALA A 221 16.13 -1.69 12.26
C ALA A 221 16.32 -0.17 12.34
N SER A 222 15.54 0.48 13.21
CA SER A 222 15.79 1.88 13.55
C SER A 222 16.85 1.97 14.65
N THR A 223 17.74 2.96 14.55
CA THR A 223 18.76 3.25 15.57
C THR A 223 18.32 4.33 16.55
N ALA A 224 17.09 4.85 16.42
CA ALA A 224 16.56 5.91 17.25
C ALA A 224 16.26 5.38 18.67
N THR A 225 16.69 6.12 19.69
CA THR A 225 16.47 5.78 21.10
C THR A 225 16.20 7.03 21.92
N GLY A 226 15.33 6.93 22.94
CA GLY A 226 15.11 8.03 23.89
C GLY A 226 14.38 9.25 23.32
N LEU A 227 13.65 9.09 22.20
CA LEU A 227 12.84 10.16 21.62
C LEU A 227 11.60 10.43 22.46
N THR A 228 11.26 11.70 22.59
CA THR A 228 10.05 12.17 23.29
C THR A 228 9.31 13.19 22.44
N VAL A 229 7.99 13.28 22.62
CA VAL A 229 7.18 14.34 22.01
C VAL A 229 7.58 15.70 22.60
N SER A 230 7.72 16.70 21.74
CA SER A 230 8.06 18.08 22.15
C SER A 230 6.81 18.96 22.15
N GLY A 231 6.35 19.32 23.35
CA GLY A 231 5.14 20.09 23.58
C GLY A 231 3.87 19.27 23.39
N ALA A 232 2.79 19.66 24.06
CA ALA A 232 1.49 19.04 23.86
C ALA A 232 0.96 19.36 22.45
N GLN A 233 0.59 18.33 21.69
CA GLN A 233 0.16 18.44 20.30
C GLN A 233 -1.22 17.80 20.13
N LYS A 234 -2.10 18.54 19.44
CA LYS A 234 -3.48 18.18 19.14
C LYS A 234 -3.68 18.23 17.62
N PHE A 235 -4.47 17.31 17.09
CA PHE A 235 -4.72 17.21 15.65
C PHE A 235 -6.21 17.18 15.39
N LYS A 236 -6.66 18.01 14.44
CA LYS A 236 -8.03 18.04 13.97
C LYS A 236 -8.16 17.45 12.56
N PRO A 237 -9.22 16.68 12.30
CA PRO A 237 -9.60 16.30 10.94
C PRO A 237 -10.18 17.53 10.23
N GLN A 238 -9.71 17.82 9.02
CA GLN A 238 -10.18 18.98 8.26
C GLN A 238 -10.32 18.62 6.79
N SER A 239 -11.41 19.06 6.15
CA SER A 239 -11.60 18.86 4.71
C SER A 239 -10.72 19.82 3.89
N TRP A 240 -10.64 21.07 4.34
CA TRP A 240 -9.87 22.14 3.71
C TRP A 240 -9.29 23.11 4.74
N VAL A 241 -8.32 23.91 4.32
CA VAL A 241 -7.73 25.03 5.08
C VAL A 241 -7.71 26.28 4.20
N GLU A 242 -7.76 27.46 4.82
CA GLU A 242 -7.56 28.72 4.11
C GLU A 242 -6.08 28.89 3.77
N ASP A 243 -5.80 29.12 2.49
CA ASP A 243 -4.50 29.57 2.02
C ASP A 243 -4.25 31.04 2.41
N THR A 244 -3.01 31.52 2.30
CA THR A 244 -2.62 32.90 2.61
C THR A 244 -3.43 33.96 1.86
N ASP A 245 -3.95 33.60 0.69
CA ASP A 245 -4.77 34.47 -0.16
C ASP A 245 -6.29 34.34 0.14
N GLY A 246 -6.68 33.52 1.12
CA GLY A 246 -8.08 33.30 1.52
C GLY A 246 -8.84 32.27 0.67
N ASN A 247 -8.14 31.56 -0.23
CA ASN A 247 -8.71 30.45 -1.01
C ASN A 247 -8.78 29.18 -0.15
N ARG A 248 -9.64 28.22 -0.54
CA ARG A 248 -9.75 26.92 0.15
C ARG A 248 -8.86 25.88 -0.52
N GLU A 249 -7.93 25.31 0.24
CA GLU A 249 -7.09 24.19 -0.21
C GLU A 249 -7.48 22.90 0.51
N ASN A 250 -7.56 21.80 -0.24
CA ASN A 250 -7.86 20.47 0.32
C ASN A 250 -6.73 19.96 1.20
N VAL A 251 -7.09 19.28 2.29
CA VAL A 251 -6.15 18.70 3.26
C VAL A 251 -6.15 17.18 3.16
N ASP A 252 -4.96 16.57 3.05
CA ASP A 252 -4.81 15.10 3.13
C ASP A 252 -4.86 14.66 4.60
N ASN A 253 -5.90 13.89 4.96
CA ASN A 253 -6.12 13.47 6.35
C ASN A 253 -5.36 12.22 6.79
N ARG A 254 -4.57 11.60 5.92
CA ARG A 254 -3.79 10.40 6.29
C ARG A 254 -2.59 10.71 7.19
N THR A 255 -2.05 11.93 7.11
CA THR A 255 -0.76 12.26 7.74
C THR A 255 -0.88 13.35 8.79
N ALA A 256 0.04 13.35 9.75
CA ALA A 256 0.23 14.40 10.73
C ALA A 256 1.71 14.68 10.95
N VAL A 257 2.09 15.95 11.14
CA VAL A 257 3.46 16.33 11.52
C VAL A 257 3.53 16.41 13.03
N VAL A 258 4.37 15.56 13.62
CA VAL A 258 4.64 15.53 15.07
C VAL A 258 6.05 16.03 15.31
N LYS A 259 6.20 16.98 16.24
CA LYS A 259 7.51 17.46 16.66
C LYS A 259 8.08 16.61 17.79
N LEU A 260 9.28 16.08 17.57
CA LEU A 260 10.01 15.25 18.54
C LEU A 260 11.24 15.99 19.10
N SER A 261 11.76 15.50 20.22
CA SER A 261 12.92 16.07 20.92
C SER A 261 14.25 15.91 20.19
N GLY A 262 14.31 15.01 19.20
CA GLY A 262 15.52 14.73 18.43
C GLY A 262 15.25 14.10 17.07
N ALA A 263 16.33 13.87 16.33
CA ALA A 263 16.31 13.18 15.04
C ALA A 263 16.77 11.71 15.18
N GLY A 264 16.59 10.91 14.13
CA GLY A 264 17.10 9.53 14.08
C GLY A 264 16.15 8.53 13.42
N LEU A 265 14.87 8.87 13.34
CA LEU A 265 13.88 8.10 12.59
C LEU A 265 14.08 8.25 11.09
N LYS A 266 13.65 7.23 10.34
CA LYS A 266 13.67 7.17 8.88
C LYS A 266 12.30 6.80 8.35
N ARG A 267 12.05 7.09 7.06
CA ARG A 267 10.82 6.65 6.37
C ARG A 267 10.68 5.14 6.48
N GLY A 268 9.48 4.69 6.86
CA GLY A 268 9.12 3.30 7.09
C GLY A 268 9.28 2.82 8.53
N ASP A 269 9.96 3.57 9.42
CA ASP A 269 10.06 3.20 10.83
C ASP A 269 8.68 3.09 11.48
N LYS A 270 8.56 2.12 12.40
CA LYS A 270 7.32 1.79 13.10
C LYS A 270 7.45 2.23 14.54
N ILE A 271 6.52 3.06 15.00
CA ILE A 271 6.57 3.65 16.33
C ILE A 271 5.23 3.55 17.07
N SER A 272 5.27 3.68 18.39
CA SER A 272 4.08 3.91 19.22
C SER A 272 4.39 4.99 20.27
N PHE A 273 3.34 5.64 20.76
CA PHE A 273 3.46 6.63 21.83
C PHE A 273 2.97 6.03 23.15
N ALA A 274 3.77 6.16 24.21
CA ALA A 274 3.45 5.55 25.50
C ALA A 274 2.10 6.02 26.06
N GLY A 275 1.17 5.08 26.28
CA GLY A 275 -0.16 5.36 26.84
C GLY A 275 -1.24 5.73 25.82
N VAL A 276 -0.88 5.92 24.54
CA VAL A 276 -1.86 6.10 23.46
C VAL A 276 -2.36 4.74 23.01
N LYS A 277 -3.67 4.54 23.05
CA LYS A 277 -4.35 3.29 22.71
C LYS A 277 -5.30 3.49 21.55
N TYR A 278 -5.53 2.41 20.80
CA TYR A 278 -6.52 2.41 19.73
C TYR A 278 -7.94 2.58 20.27
N LEU A 279 -8.80 3.16 19.44
CA LEU A 279 -10.25 3.12 19.58
C LEU A 279 -10.85 2.22 18.50
N SER A 280 -11.99 1.61 18.80
CA SER A 280 -12.83 0.98 17.77
C SER A 280 -13.48 2.08 16.93
N GLN A 281 -13.49 1.96 15.61
CA GLN A 281 -13.89 3.08 14.75
C GLN A 281 -15.36 3.46 14.91
N MET A 282 -16.28 2.51 15.05
CA MET A 282 -17.71 2.83 15.18
C MET A 282 -18.08 3.06 16.66
N ALA A 283 -17.77 2.08 17.52
CA ALA A 283 -18.24 2.12 18.91
C ALA A 283 -17.43 3.05 19.83
N LYS A 284 -16.25 3.51 19.40
CA LYS A 284 -15.30 4.35 20.17
C LYS A 284 -14.92 3.77 21.53
N ASN A 285 -14.91 2.44 21.66
CA ASN A 285 -14.41 1.77 22.85
C ASN A 285 -12.88 1.81 22.89
N ILE A 286 -12.30 1.96 24.08
CA ILE A 286 -10.83 1.93 24.25
C ILE A 286 -10.34 0.48 24.17
N LEU A 287 -9.42 0.21 23.23
CA LEU A 287 -8.75 -1.07 23.13
C LEU A 287 -7.58 -1.16 24.12
N THR A 288 -7.14 -2.39 24.39
CA THR A 288 -5.99 -2.64 25.28
C THR A 288 -4.64 -2.40 24.60
N GLN A 289 -4.60 -2.57 23.28
CA GLN A 289 -3.41 -2.44 22.43
C GLN A 289 -3.00 -0.98 22.25
N ASP A 290 -1.70 -0.73 22.26
CA ASP A 290 -1.15 0.60 22.02
C ASP A 290 -1.27 0.98 20.53
N ALA A 291 -1.52 2.26 20.26
CA ALA A 291 -1.64 2.77 18.92
C ALA A 291 -0.26 2.79 18.22
N THR A 292 -0.18 2.15 17.05
CA THR A 292 1.03 2.11 16.23
C THR A 292 0.92 3.03 15.02
N PHE A 293 2.06 3.60 14.62
CA PHE A 293 2.20 4.60 13.58
C PHE A 293 3.40 4.29 12.68
N SER A 294 3.31 4.71 11.42
CA SER A 294 4.39 4.65 10.45
C SER A 294 4.95 6.03 10.14
N VAL A 295 6.27 6.13 10.02
CA VAL A 295 6.95 7.36 9.59
C VAL A 295 6.96 7.46 8.06
N VAL A 296 6.38 8.52 7.51
CA VAL A 296 6.30 8.76 6.04
C VAL A 296 7.39 9.73 5.57
N ALA A 297 7.71 10.74 6.37
CA ALA A 297 8.75 11.72 6.08
C ALA A 297 9.38 12.25 7.36
N VAL A 298 10.61 12.73 7.26
CA VAL A 298 11.38 13.29 8.39
C VAL A 298 12.04 14.58 7.92
N ASN A 299 11.82 15.66 8.67
CA ASN A 299 12.44 16.95 8.45
C ASN A 299 13.03 17.46 9.76
N GLY A 300 14.25 17.01 10.08
CA GLY A 300 14.89 17.29 11.36
C GLY A 300 14.10 16.67 12.53
N SER A 301 13.61 17.53 13.42
CA SER A 301 12.77 17.16 14.57
C SER A 301 11.30 16.97 14.22
N ASP A 302 10.86 17.43 13.06
CA ASP A 302 9.47 17.31 12.60
C ASP A 302 9.33 16.00 11.81
N VAL A 303 8.51 15.09 12.35
CA VAL A 303 8.30 13.75 11.80
C VAL A 303 6.87 13.63 11.31
N THR A 304 6.69 13.33 10.03
CA THR A 304 5.38 13.06 9.44
C THR A 304 5.01 11.60 9.66
N ILE A 305 3.92 11.36 10.39
CA ILE A 305 3.41 10.03 10.74
C ILE A 305 2.05 9.76 10.10
N THR A 306 1.71 8.47 10.02
CA THR A 306 0.43 7.95 9.54
C THR A 306 -0.05 6.83 10.48
N PRO A 307 -1.35 6.79 10.86
CA PRO A 307 -2.40 7.74 10.54
C PRO A 307 -2.31 8.99 11.42
N LYS A 308 -3.11 10.03 11.12
CA LYS A 308 -3.23 11.21 11.99
C LYS A 308 -3.84 10.80 13.35
N PRO A 309 -3.18 11.09 14.50
CA PRO A 309 -3.72 10.72 15.81
C PRO A 309 -4.77 11.74 16.26
N VAL A 310 -6.05 11.47 15.97
CA VAL A 310 -7.19 12.29 16.41
C VAL A 310 -7.69 11.74 17.74
N ALA A 311 -7.57 12.55 18.78
CA ALA A 311 -7.83 12.15 20.16
C ALA A 311 -9.29 12.36 20.56
N LEU A 312 -9.92 11.30 21.10
CA LEU A 312 -11.27 11.38 21.65
C LEU A 312 -11.35 12.29 22.88
N SER A 313 -10.28 12.38 23.68
CA SER A 313 -10.23 13.25 24.86
C SER A 313 -10.03 14.75 24.54
N ASP A 314 -9.94 15.13 23.28
CA ASP A 314 -9.70 16.53 22.91
C ASP A 314 -10.99 17.35 22.97
N ASP A 315 -11.08 18.19 24.00
CA ASP A 315 -12.18 19.12 24.27
C ASP A 315 -12.36 20.23 23.23
N LYS A 316 -11.39 20.42 22.32
CA LYS A 316 -11.45 21.43 21.26
C LYS A 316 -12.07 20.93 19.96
N LEU A 317 -12.30 19.62 19.83
CA LEU A 317 -12.93 19.06 18.64
C LEU A 317 -14.44 19.32 18.69
N THR A 318 -14.99 19.72 17.55
CA THR A 318 -16.44 19.74 17.35
C THR A 318 -17.01 18.31 17.36
N PRO A 319 -18.32 18.11 17.61
CA PRO A 319 -18.91 16.78 17.57
C PRO A 319 -18.63 16.03 16.25
N ALA A 320 -18.69 16.73 15.12
CA ALA A 320 -18.40 16.14 13.80
C ALA A 320 -16.92 15.74 13.64
N GLU A 321 -15.99 16.50 14.21
CA GLU A 321 -14.56 16.14 14.21
C GLU A 321 -14.26 15.00 15.19
N SER A 322 -14.90 14.99 16.36
CA SER A 322 -14.75 13.94 17.37
C SER A 322 -15.24 12.57 16.87
N ALA A 323 -16.17 12.57 15.91
CA ALA A 323 -16.61 11.36 15.25
C ALA A 323 -15.42 10.63 14.63
N TYR A 324 -14.45 11.30 14.01
CA TYR A 324 -13.27 10.68 13.39
C TYR A 324 -12.14 10.32 14.37
N ALA A 325 -12.38 10.33 15.69
CA ALA A 325 -11.34 9.98 16.66
C ALA A 325 -10.90 8.52 16.51
N ASN A 326 -9.58 8.30 16.51
CA ASN A 326 -8.95 6.98 16.37
C ASN A 326 -8.02 6.61 17.53
N VAL A 327 -7.67 7.58 18.38
CA VAL A 327 -6.88 7.37 19.60
C VAL A 327 -7.58 7.93 20.83
N ASN A 328 -7.30 7.35 22.00
CA ASN A 328 -7.94 7.74 23.25
C ASN A 328 -7.52 9.12 23.76
N ILE A 329 -6.23 9.46 23.70
CA ILE A 329 -5.65 10.67 24.30
C ILE A 329 -4.80 11.46 23.31
N SER A 330 -4.70 12.78 23.52
CA SER A 330 -3.78 13.65 22.77
C SER A 330 -2.32 13.40 23.15
N LEU A 331 -1.39 13.79 22.27
CA LEU A 331 0.05 13.69 22.56
C LEU A 331 0.45 14.77 23.57
N ALA A 332 0.82 14.35 24.78
CA ALA A 332 1.34 15.21 25.84
C ALA A 332 2.84 15.46 25.68
N ASP A 333 3.30 16.57 26.26
CA ASP A 333 4.72 16.91 26.29
C ASP A 333 5.53 15.85 27.06
N GLY A 334 6.70 15.49 26.53
CA GLY A 334 7.59 14.50 27.13
C GLY A 334 7.15 13.05 26.97
N MET A 335 6.05 12.76 26.24
CA MET A 335 5.63 11.37 25.98
C MET A 335 6.71 10.58 25.24
N ALA A 336 7.07 9.41 25.77
CA ALA A 336 8.07 8.54 25.18
C ALA A 336 7.59 7.93 23.86
N VAL A 337 8.50 7.91 22.88
CA VAL A 337 8.30 7.26 21.58
C VAL A 337 8.99 5.90 21.59
N ASN A 338 8.20 4.84 21.47
CA ASN A 338 8.70 3.48 21.35
C ASN A 338 8.93 3.14 19.88
N VAL A 339 10.04 2.47 19.59
CA VAL A 339 10.37 1.95 18.26
C VAL A 339 10.03 0.46 18.22
N LEU A 340 9.28 0.02 17.21
CA LEU A 340 8.80 -1.35 17.05
C LEU A 340 9.68 -2.20 16.13
N ASN A 341 10.40 -1.57 15.19
CA ASN A 341 11.37 -2.24 14.31
C ASN A 341 12.77 -2.25 14.95
N ILE A 342 12.96 -3.12 15.94
CA ILE A 342 14.21 -3.29 16.69
C ILE A 342 15.27 -4.02 15.86
N LYS A 343 14.84 -5.00 15.04
CA LYS A 343 15.74 -5.85 14.25
C LYS A 343 15.32 -5.91 12.79
N THR A 344 16.28 -5.75 11.88
CA THR A 344 16.07 -5.88 10.45
C THR A 344 15.46 -7.24 10.12
N THR A 345 14.25 -7.22 9.56
CA THR A 345 13.47 -8.43 9.25
C THR A 345 12.71 -8.23 7.94
N GLN A 346 12.45 -9.32 7.21
CA GLN A 346 11.59 -9.29 6.03
C GLN A 346 10.13 -9.17 6.47
N ALA A 347 9.43 -8.14 5.97
CA ALA A 347 8.07 -7.85 6.40
C ALA A 347 7.07 -8.88 5.87
N ASN A 348 6.08 -9.23 6.69
CA ASN A 348 4.81 -9.79 6.25
C ASN A 348 3.79 -8.65 6.15
N VAL A 349 2.87 -8.71 5.20
CA VAL A 349 1.92 -7.61 4.96
C VAL A 349 0.50 -8.15 4.96
N PHE A 350 -0.42 -7.40 5.55
CA PHE A 350 -1.84 -7.72 5.54
C PHE A 350 -2.66 -6.46 5.38
N TRP A 351 -3.82 -6.55 4.76
CA TRP A 351 -4.72 -5.40 4.56
C TRP A 351 -6.17 -5.85 4.33
N ALA A 352 -7.09 -4.88 4.46
CA ALA A 352 -8.40 -4.98 3.81
C ALA A 352 -8.27 -4.58 2.33
N ASP A 353 -8.94 -5.29 1.42
CA ASP A 353 -8.68 -5.18 -0.03
C ASP A 353 -9.00 -3.80 -0.64
N ASP A 354 -9.81 -2.99 0.05
CA ASP A 354 -10.13 -1.59 -0.28
C ASP A 354 -9.06 -0.57 0.18
N SER A 355 -8.05 -1.02 0.94
CA SER A 355 -7.11 -0.11 1.61
C SER A 355 -6.07 0.47 0.67
N ILE A 356 -5.73 -0.25 -0.40
CA ILE A 356 -4.79 0.18 -1.43
C ILE A 356 -5.55 0.31 -2.74
N ARG A 357 -5.22 1.35 -3.51
CA ARG A 357 -5.67 1.53 -4.89
C ARG A 357 -4.49 1.58 -5.84
N LEU A 358 -4.61 0.90 -6.97
CA LEU A 358 -3.69 1.00 -8.09
C LEU A 358 -4.26 2.00 -9.08
N VAL A 359 -3.66 3.19 -9.13
CA VAL A 359 -4.04 4.23 -10.07
C VAL A 359 -3.20 4.03 -11.33
N SER A 360 -3.86 3.92 -12.48
CA SER A 360 -3.16 3.83 -13.77
C SER A 360 -3.72 4.85 -14.76
N GLN A 361 -2.87 5.30 -15.68
CA GLN A 361 -3.26 6.23 -16.73
C GLN A 361 -2.67 5.77 -18.07
N PRO A 362 -3.42 5.92 -19.17
CA PRO A 362 -2.90 5.64 -20.49
C PRO A 362 -1.87 6.68 -20.91
N ILE A 363 -0.82 6.26 -21.61
CA ILE A 363 0.15 7.17 -22.21
C ILE A 363 -0.36 7.54 -23.62
N PRO A 364 -0.60 8.82 -23.94
CA PRO A 364 -1.22 9.25 -25.20
C PRO A 364 -0.22 9.24 -26.37
N VAL A 365 0.28 8.07 -26.72
CA VAL A 365 1.22 7.85 -27.83
C VAL A 365 0.54 7.78 -29.21
N ASN A 366 -0.78 7.61 -29.25
CA ASN A 366 -1.55 7.47 -30.50
C ASN A 366 -1.92 8.83 -31.12
N HIS A 367 -1.34 9.94 -30.62
CA HIS A 367 -1.54 11.27 -31.16
C HIS A 367 -0.72 11.45 -32.44
N ASP A 368 -1.22 12.20 -33.42
CA ASP A 368 -0.56 12.48 -34.72
C ASP A 368 0.86 13.08 -34.59
N LEU A 369 1.18 13.61 -33.41
CA LEU A 369 2.51 14.13 -33.05
C LEU A 369 3.58 13.04 -33.07
N PHE A 370 3.19 11.78 -32.88
CA PHE A 370 4.07 10.63 -32.82
C PHE A 370 4.06 9.78 -34.10
N SER A 371 3.64 10.35 -35.22
CA SER A 371 3.54 9.68 -36.54
C SER A 371 4.83 9.01 -37.03
N GLY A 372 6.00 9.39 -36.49
CA GLY A 372 7.29 8.76 -36.79
C GLY A 372 7.56 7.44 -36.05
N MET A 373 6.75 7.09 -35.04
CA MET A 373 6.89 5.86 -34.26
C MET A 373 5.68 4.94 -34.51
N LYS A 374 5.93 3.62 -34.56
CA LYS A 374 4.84 2.64 -34.54
C LYS A 374 4.51 2.33 -33.09
N THR A 375 3.28 2.59 -32.68
CA THR A 375 2.85 2.44 -31.29
C THR A 375 1.61 1.57 -31.18
N GLN A 376 1.54 0.76 -30.12
CA GLN A 376 0.36 0.01 -29.74
C GLN A 376 0.13 0.16 -28.24
N SER A 377 -0.98 0.78 -27.88
CA SER A 377 -1.47 0.84 -26.50
C SER A 377 -2.11 -0.48 -26.12
N PHE A 378 -1.91 -0.90 -24.86
CA PHE A 378 -2.56 -2.07 -24.30
C PHE A 378 -3.04 -1.81 -22.88
N SER A 379 -4.09 -2.51 -22.49
CA SER A 379 -4.63 -2.52 -21.13
C SER A 379 -4.66 -3.96 -20.64
N ILE A 380 -4.40 -4.17 -19.34
CA ILE A 380 -4.51 -5.46 -18.68
C ILE A 380 -5.69 -5.35 -17.72
N PRO A 381 -6.93 -5.69 -18.14
CA PRO A 381 -8.13 -5.43 -17.35
C PRO A 381 -8.11 -6.09 -15.97
N ASN A 382 -7.60 -7.32 -15.87
CA ASN A 382 -7.58 -8.09 -14.63
C ASN A 382 -6.62 -7.51 -13.57
N VAL A 383 -5.60 -6.77 -14.01
CA VAL A 383 -4.63 -6.08 -13.13
C VAL A 383 -4.91 -4.57 -13.05
N GLY A 384 -5.73 -4.02 -13.97
CA GLY A 384 -6.06 -2.60 -14.09
C GLY A 384 -4.90 -1.70 -14.53
N LEU A 385 -3.92 -2.27 -15.23
CA LEU A 385 -2.76 -1.54 -15.71
C LEU A 385 -2.91 -1.12 -17.17
N ASN A 386 -2.32 0.03 -17.50
CA ASN A 386 -2.28 0.54 -18.86
C ASN A 386 -0.83 0.77 -19.28
N GLY A 387 -0.53 0.44 -20.53
CA GLY A 387 0.81 0.54 -21.08
C GLY A 387 0.84 0.77 -22.58
N VAL A 388 2.05 0.90 -23.11
CA VAL A 388 2.32 1.09 -24.53
C VAL A 388 3.59 0.34 -24.93
N VAL A 389 3.56 -0.22 -26.13
CA VAL A 389 4.75 -0.64 -26.86
C VAL A 389 4.98 0.32 -28.02
N ALA A 390 6.20 0.83 -28.17
CA ALA A 390 6.59 1.78 -29.22
C ALA A 390 7.88 1.35 -29.92
N TYR A 391 7.91 1.56 -31.24
CA TYR A 391 9.01 1.22 -32.14
C TYR A 391 9.41 2.37 -33.03
N GLN A 392 10.72 2.56 -33.21
CA GLN A 392 11.25 3.54 -34.15
C GLN A 392 12.55 3.07 -34.77
N GLY A 393 12.63 3.11 -36.10
CA GLY A 393 13.86 2.88 -36.85
C GLY A 393 14.69 4.17 -37.01
N ASP A 394 16.00 4.03 -37.01
CA ASP A 394 16.96 5.07 -37.38
C ASP A 394 17.70 4.64 -38.65
N ILE A 395 17.53 5.43 -39.71
CA ILE A 395 18.16 5.18 -41.02
C ILE A 395 19.68 5.40 -40.98
N GLY A 396 20.18 6.31 -40.13
CA GLY A 396 21.60 6.66 -40.10
C GLY A 396 22.47 5.53 -39.54
N THR A 397 21.94 4.79 -38.57
CA THR A 397 22.65 3.69 -37.90
C THR A 397 22.13 2.30 -38.28
N LEU A 398 21.07 2.22 -39.08
CA LEU A 398 20.33 0.99 -39.39
C LEU A 398 19.94 0.23 -38.10
N SER A 399 19.51 0.97 -37.08
CA SER A 399 19.08 0.42 -35.80
C SER A 399 17.58 0.64 -35.56
N GLY A 400 16.97 -0.25 -34.78
CA GLY A 400 15.59 -0.13 -34.31
C GLY A 400 15.57 0.00 -32.80
N LYS A 401 14.84 1.00 -32.29
CA LYS A 401 14.60 1.23 -30.86
C LYS A 401 13.21 0.71 -30.49
N CYS A 402 13.15 -0.02 -29.38
CA CYS A 402 11.91 -0.52 -28.80
C CYS A 402 11.77 0.03 -27.38
N ARG A 403 10.56 0.50 -27.05
CA ARG A 403 10.18 0.96 -25.71
C ARG A 403 8.89 0.29 -25.27
N ILE A 404 8.90 -0.30 -24.08
CA ILE A 404 7.72 -0.77 -23.39
C ILE A 404 7.55 0.12 -22.16
N ALA A 405 6.40 0.78 -22.02
CA ALA A 405 6.14 1.68 -20.91
C ALA A 405 4.84 1.32 -20.19
N LEU A 406 4.87 1.36 -18.86
CA LEU A 406 3.74 1.13 -17.97
C LEU A 406 3.62 2.32 -17.03
N TRP A 407 2.44 2.92 -16.92
CA TRP A 407 2.26 4.11 -16.06
C TRP A 407 1.22 3.85 -14.97
N TYR A 408 1.71 3.76 -13.74
CA TYR A 408 0.94 3.36 -12.58
C TYR A 408 1.51 3.98 -11.30
N SER A 409 0.69 3.99 -10.25
CA SER A 409 1.08 4.38 -8.90
C SER A 409 0.22 3.63 -7.89
N ALA A 410 0.84 3.07 -6.85
CA ALA A 410 0.14 2.47 -5.73
C ALA A 410 -0.14 3.56 -4.68
N CYS A 411 -1.41 3.74 -4.33
CA CYS A 411 -1.87 4.70 -3.33
C CYS A 411 -2.51 3.97 -2.16
N ALA A 412 -2.00 4.19 -0.94
CA ALA A 412 -2.64 3.68 0.28
C ALA A 412 -3.78 4.63 0.69
N VAL A 413 -5.02 4.31 0.34
CA VAL A 413 -6.19 5.16 0.63
C VAL A 413 -6.55 5.11 2.11
N ARG A 414 -6.51 3.91 2.70
CA ARG A 414 -6.76 3.67 4.14
C ARG A 414 -5.52 3.06 4.79
N PRO A 415 -4.48 3.86 5.09
CA PRO A 415 -3.26 3.34 5.72
C PRO A 415 -3.51 2.65 7.08
N GLU A 416 -4.60 3.01 7.76
CA GLU A 416 -5.00 2.47 9.04
C GLU A 416 -5.49 1.02 9.01
N ALA A 417 -5.91 0.54 7.83
CA ALA A 417 -6.33 -0.84 7.57
C ALA A 417 -5.23 -1.65 6.86
N ILE A 418 -4.03 -1.07 6.70
CA ILE A 418 -2.84 -1.77 6.23
C ILE A 418 -1.97 -2.09 7.44
N GLY A 419 -1.48 -3.33 7.48
CA GLY A 419 -0.63 -3.82 8.53
C GLY A 419 0.65 -4.49 8.06
N VAL A 420 1.63 -4.48 8.96
CA VAL A 420 2.94 -5.09 8.81
C VAL A 420 3.19 -6.03 9.98
N GLY A 421 3.49 -7.28 9.66
CA GLY A 421 3.95 -8.28 10.58
C GLY A 421 5.48 -8.33 10.63
N LEU A 422 6.04 -8.26 11.84
CA LEU A 422 7.47 -8.33 12.11
C LEU A 422 7.76 -9.45 13.12
N ALA A 423 8.30 -10.57 12.66
CA ALA A 423 8.74 -11.66 13.53
C ALA A 423 10.16 -11.42 14.08
N GLY A 424 10.49 -12.00 15.23
CA GLY A 424 11.81 -11.95 15.86
C GLY A 424 12.34 -10.57 16.23
N GLN A 425 11.47 -9.67 16.69
CA GLN A 425 11.80 -8.32 17.17
C GLN A 425 12.25 -8.36 18.64
N LYS A 426 13.50 -8.75 18.86
CA LYS A 426 14.14 -8.74 20.18
C LYS A 426 15.54 -8.17 20.11
#